data_AF-A0A3B9ITS7-F1
#
_entry.id   AF-A0A3B9ITS7-F1
#
_cell.length_a   1.000
_cell.length_b   1.000
_cell.length_c   1.000
_cell.angle_alpha   90.00
_cell.angle_beta   90.00
_cell.angle_gamma   90.00
#
_symmetry.space_group_name_H-M   'P 1'
#
loop_
_entity.id
_entity.type
_entity.pdbx_description
1 polymer ?
#
loop_
_entity_poly.entity_id
_entity_poly.type
_entity_poly.pdbx_seq_one_letter_code
_entity_poly.pdbx_strand_id
1 'polypeptide(L)'
;MTGGLLALAINVVVSGLFAAVFLLIARSHPAFRHLGWIAAAWGVGTGAPAAEVLLRVTPWTTVLSFTGYACFSAGAHLLARGLARHYRRTLPRWLLPASFAASLIIRLAIWGGERNTMPYELYYQLPFVTALAISESVREV
;
A
#
# COMPACT_ATOMS: atom_id res chain seq x y z
N MET A 1 -6.97 -23.63 -13.80
CA MET A 1 -6.85 -22.35 -13.07
C MET A 1 -5.92 -21.44 -13.87
N THR A 2 -6.35 -20.24 -14.25
CA THR A 2 -5.46 -19.27 -14.93
C THR A 2 -4.33 -18.86 -13.98
N GLY A 3 -3.07 -18.88 -14.43
CA GLY A 3 -1.88 -18.61 -13.59
C GLY A 3 -1.95 -17.32 -12.76
N GLY A 4 -2.66 -16.29 -13.22
CA GLY A 4 -2.87 -15.05 -12.47
C GLY A 4 -3.65 -15.19 -11.16
N LEU A 5 -4.61 -16.13 -11.07
CA LEU A 5 -5.37 -16.35 -9.83
C LEU A 5 -4.50 -17.01 -8.76
N LEU A 6 -3.63 -17.95 -9.16
CA LEU A 6 -2.65 -18.54 -8.27
C LEU A 6 -1.66 -17.49 -7.75
N ALA A 7 -1.17 -16.61 -8.63
CA ALA A 7 -0.26 -15.53 -8.24
C ALA A 7 -0.91 -14.55 -7.23
N LEU A 8 -2.19 -14.21 -7.41
CA LEU A 8 -2.92 -13.37 -6.45
C LEU A 8 -3.11 -14.07 -5.11
N ALA A 9 -3.46 -15.37 -5.11
CA ALA A 9 -3.60 -16.15 -3.88
C ALA A 9 -2.29 -16.24 -3.10
N ILE A 10 -1.17 -16.48 -3.79
CA ILE A 10 0.17 -16.48 -3.19
C ILE A 10 0.48 -15.11 -2.57
N ASN A 11 0.20 -14.01 -3.27
CA ASN A 11 0.41 -12.66 -2.74
C ASN A 11 -0.38 -12.43 -1.44
N VAL A 12 -1.63 -12.87 -1.38
CA VAL A 12 -2.45 -12.74 -0.15
C VAL A 12 -1.82 -13.51 1.01
N VAL A 13 -1.43 -14.77 0.78
CA VAL A 13 -0.83 -15.62 1.81
C VAL A 13 0.51 -15.07 2.28
N VAL A 14 1.42 -14.77 1.34
CA VAL A 14 2.77 -14.27 1.65
C VAL A 14 2.71 -12.93 2.36
N SER A 15 1.87 -12.00 1.89
CA SER A 15 1.65 -10.71 2.53
C SER A 15 1.11 -10.87 3.96
N GLY A 16 0.16 -11.79 4.17
CA GLY A 16 -0.35 -12.16 5.49
C GLY A 16 0.73 -12.71 6.42
N LEU A 17 1.62 -13.58 5.92
CA LEU A 17 2.76 -14.11 6.68
C LEU A 17 3.74 -13.00 7.08
N PHE A 18 4.09 -12.09 6.17
CA PHE A 18 4.93 -10.94 6.51
C PHE A 18 4.27 -10.07 7.58
N ALA A 19 2.97 -9.76 7.42
CA ALA A 19 2.23 -9.01 8.42
C ALA A 19 2.29 -9.68 9.80
N ALA A 20 2.05 -11.00 9.86
CA ALA A 20 2.09 -11.78 11.10
C ALA A 20 3.48 -11.78 11.75
N VAL A 21 4.55 -12.00 10.98
CA VAL A 21 5.93 -12.02 11.48
C VAL A 21 6.35 -10.66 12.01
N PHE A 22 6.14 -9.58 11.26
CA PHE A 22 6.49 -8.24 11.73
C PHE A 22 5.68 -7.84 12.98
N LEU A 23 4.40 -8.26 13.04
CA LEU A 23 3.56 -8.00 14.20
C LEU A 23 4.03 -8.77 15.43
N LEU A 24 4.43 -10.04 15.25
CA LEU A 24 4.99 -10.87 16.31
C LEU A 24 6.27 -10.23 16.87
N ILE A 25 7.21 -9.85 16.00
CA ILE A 25 8.46 -9.18 16.42
C ILE A 25 8.16 -7.87 17.16
N ALA A 26 7.26 -7.04 16.62
CA ALA A 26 6.89 -5.77 17.22
C ALA A 26 6.24 -5.91 18.61
N ARG A 27 5.57 -7.02 18.88
CA ARG A 27 4.96 -7.32 20.19
C ARG A 27 5.92 -7.99 21.16
N SER A 28 6.76 -8.90 20.68
CA SER A 28 7.69 -9.67 21.52
C SER A 28 8.91 -8.84 21.95
N HIS A 29 9.30 -7.82 21.18
CA HIS A 29 10.51 -7.05 21.44
C HIS A 29 10.24 -5.53 21.49
N PRO A 30 10.30 -4.89 22.67
CA PRO A 30 10.06 -3.46 22.82
C PRO A 30 10.95 -2.57 21.94
N ALA A 31 12.19 -2.98 21.67
CA ALA A 31 13.12 -2.28 20.79
C ALA A 31 12.62 -2.18 19.33
N PHE A 32 11.78 -3.12 18.90
CA PHE A 32 11.30 -3.25 17.52
C PHE A 32 9.83 -2.87 17.33
N ARG A 33 9.21 -2.14 18.28
CA ARG A 33 7.81 -1.70 18.18
C ARG A 33 7.48 -0.91 16.91
N HIS A 34 8.47 -0.26 16.30
CA HIS A 34 8.30 0.46 15.03
C HIS A 34 7.95 -0.47 13.86
N LEU A 35 8.32 -1.75 13.92
CA LEU A 35 7.95 -2.75 12.90
C LEU A 35 6.44 -3.01 12.83
N GLY A 36 5.67 -2.59 13.85
CA GLY A 36 4.21 -2.64 13.80
C GLY A 36 3.61 -1.84 12.64
N TRP A 37 4.30 -0.79 12.16
CA TRP A 37 3.91 -0.05 10.96
C TRP A 37 4.14 -0.85 9.68
N ILE A 38 5.24 -1.62 9.62
CA ILE A 38 5.53 -2.51 8.50
C ILE A 38 4.52 -3.66 8.48
N ALA A 39 4.17 -4.21 9.65
CA ALA A 39 3.11 -5.20 9.77
C ALA A 39 1.76 -4.66 9.26
N ALA A 40 1.40 -3.44 9.65
CA ALA A 40 0.18 -2.78 9.18
C ALA A 40 0.22 -2.54 7.66
N ALA A 41 1.38 -2.17 7.10
CA ALA A 41 1.55 -1.98 5.67
C ALA A 41 1.25 -3.24 4.86
N TRP A 42 1.82 -4.39 5.26
CA TRP A 42 1.53 -5.68 4.65
C TRP A 42 0.06 -6.10 4.87
N GLY A 43 -0.46 -5.94 6.09
CA GLY A 43 -1.85 -6.27 6.40
C GLY A 43 -2.85 -5.51 5.53
N VAL A 44 -2.71 -4.18 5.44
CA VAL A 44 -3.59 -3.33 4.62
C VAL A 44 -3.33 -3.54 3.13
N GLY A 45 -2.07 -3.66 2.71
CA GLY A 45 -1.69 -3.91 1.32
C GLY A 45 -2.25 -5.20 0.75
N THR A 46 -2.44 -6.24 1.58
CA THR A 46 -3.12 -7.49 1.23
C THR A 46 -4.52 -7.29 0.65
N GLY A 47 -5.19 -6.19 1.02
CA GLY A 47 -6.51 -5.85 0.49
C GLY A 47 -6.53 -5.66 -1.03
N ALA A 48 -5.41 -5.26 -1.65
CA ALA A 48 -5.32 -5.09 -3.10
C ALA A 48 -5.43 -6.40 -3.88
N PRO A 49 -4.56 -7.41 -3.67
CA PRO A 49 -4.73 -8.71 -4.33
C PRO A 49 -6.00 -9.43 -3.90
N ALA A 50 -6.48 -9.24 -2.66
CA ALA A 50 -7.77 -9.79 -2.22
C ALA A 50 -8.95 -9.19 -3.01
N ALA A 51 -8.96 -7.86 -3.24
CA ALA A 51 -9.96 -7.20 -4.07
C ALA A 51 -9.93 -7.73 -5.51
N GLU A 52 -8.75 -7.96 -6.09
CA GLU A 52 -8.61 -8.57 -7.43
C GLU A 52 -9.11 -10.01 -7.51
N VAL A 53 -8.97 -10.81 -6.45
CA VAL A 53 -9.61 -12.13 -6.38
C VAL A 53 -11.14 -11.98 -6.36
N LEU A 54 -11.67 -11.05 -5.55
CA LEU A 54 -13.10 -10.81 -5.41
C LEU A 54 -13.73 -10.25 -6.70
N LEU A 55 -12.98 -9.45 -7.47
CA LEU A 55 -13.42 -8.93 -8.78
C LEU A 55 -13.76 -10.04 -9.77
N ARG A 56 -13.16 -11.23 -9.63
CA ARG A 56 -13.39 -12.37 -10.53
C ARG A 56 -14.66 -13.16 -10.20
N VAL A 57 -15.21 -12.97 -9.00
CA VAL A 57 -16.34 -13.77 -8.48
C VAL A 57 -17.54 -12.91 -8.08
N THR A 58 -17.43 -11.58 -8.19
CA THR A 58 -18.50 -10.65 -7.82
C THR A 58 -18.75 -9.60 -8.91
N PRO A 59 -19.97 -9.04 -9.01
CA PRO A 59 -20.28 -7.97 -9.95
C PRO A 59 -19.88 -6.57 -9.44
N TRP A 60 -19.33 -6.44 -8.22
CA TRP A 60 -19.04 -5.15 -7.57
C TRP A 60 -17.72 -4.53 -8.04
N THR A 61 -17.58 -4.37 -9.36
CA THR A 61 -16.30 -4.05 -10.00
C THR A 61 -15.75 -2.68 -9.63
N THR A 62 -16.61 -1.66 -9.60
CA THR A 62 -16.24 -0.28 -9.25
C THR A 62 -15.70 -0.19 -7.83
N VAL A 63 -16.45 -0.71 -6.85
CA VAL A 63 -16.12 -0.61 -5.42
C VAL A 63 -14.83 -1.37 -5.13
N LEU A 64 -14.70 -2.61 -5.62
CA LEU A 64 -13.51 -3.42 -5.38
C LEU A 64 -12.27 -2.86 -6.08
N SER A 65 -12.40 -2.30 -7.29
CA SER A 65 -11.26 -1.66 -7.97
C SER A 65 -10.76 -0.43 -7.23
N PHE A 66 -11.68 0.37 -6.67
CA PHE A 66 -11.31 1.55 -5.87
C PHE A 66 -10.70 1.13 -4.52
N THR A 67 -11.33 0.19 -3.83
CA THR A 67 -10.85 -0.34 -2.55
C THR A 67 -9.48 -0.99 -2.70
N GLY A 68 -9.25 -1.78 -3.75
CA GLY A 68 -7.95 -2.39 -4.01
C GLY A 68 -6.85 -1.35 -4.18
N TYR A 69 -7.12 -0.29 -4.95
CA TYR A 69 -6.21 0.85 -5.08
C TYR A 69 -5.97 1.55 -3.73
N ALA A 70 -7.03 1.82 -2.97
CA ALA A 70 -6.93 2.48 -1.67
C ALA A 70 -6.11 1.65 -0.68
N CYS A 71 -6.30 0.33 -0.64
CA CYS A 71 -5.52 -0.61 0.16
C CYS A 71 -4.05 -0.60 -0.24
N PHE A 72 -3.75 -0.65 -1.55
CA PHE A 72 -2.38 -0.62 -2.04
C PHE A 72 -1.69 0.71 -1.68
N SER A 73 -2.37 1.83 -1.92
CA SER A 73 -1.89 3.16 -1.55
C SER A 73 -1.66 3.27 -0.04
N ALA A 74 -2.63 2.86 0.78
CA ALA A 74 -2.52 2.93 2.23
C ALA A 74 -1.36 2.04 2.74
N GLY A 75 -1.18 0.85 2.16
CA GLY A 75 -0.04 -0.02 2.42
C GLY A 75 1.29 0.68 2.15
N ALA A 76 1.44 1.32 0.99
CA ALA A 76 2.65 2.09 0.66
C ALA A 76 2.92 3.25 1.65
N HIS A 77 1.88 3.99 2.06
CA HIS A 77 2.02 5.10 3.01
C HIS A 77 2.34 4.62 4.44
N LEU A 78 1.77 3.49 4.86
CA LEU A 78 2.11 2.82 6.13
C LEU A 78 3.55 2.31 6.10
N LEU A 79 4.01 1.77 4.96
CA LEU A 79 5.37 1.33 4.79
C LEU A 79 6.34 2.52 4.88
N ALA A 80 6.07 3.61 4.16
CA ALA A 80 6.83 4.84 4.23
C ALA A 80 6.91 5.38 5.67
N ARG A 81 5.79 5.33 6.42
CA ARG A 81 5.77 5.68 7.85
C ARG A 81 6.66 4.77 8.70
N GLY A 82 6.62 3.47 8.43
CA GLY A 82 7.44 2.47 9.11
C GLY A 82 8.93 2.68 8.86
N LEU A 83 9.32 2.89 7.60
CA LEU A 83 10.70 3.16 7.18
C LEU A 83 11.24 4.45 7.81
N ALA A 84 10.48 5.55 7.72
CA ALA A 84 10.89 6.80 8.35
C ALA A 84 11.14 6.64 9.86
N ARG A 85 10.31 5.85 10.56
CA ARG A 85 10.52 5.56 11.99
C ARG A 85 11.72 4.64 12.24
N HIS A 86 11.94 3.64 11.40
CA HIS A 86 13.08 2.75 11.48
C HIS A 86 14.40 3.53 11.36
N TYR A 87 14.49 4.43 10.38
CA TYR A 87 15.63 5.31 10.15
C TYR A 87 15.65 6.58 11.03
N ARG A 88 14.78 6.67 12.04
CA ARG A 88 14.67 7.79 12.99
C ARG A 88 14.50 9.17 12.31
N ARG A 89 13.91 9.19 11.12
CA ARG A 89 13.58 10.41 10.38
C ARG A 89 12.27 11.01 10.90
N THR A 90 12.24 12.32 11.03
CA THR A 90 11.02 13.06 11.40
C THR A 90 10.27 13.43 10.12
N LEU A 91 8.98 13.10 10.05
CA LEU A 91 8.12 13.55 8.94
C LEU A 91 7.07 14.51 9.48
N PRO A 92 6.73 15.58 8.74
CA PRO A 92 5.55 16.38 9.04
C PRO A 92 4.31 15.48 9.11
N ARG A 93 3.54 15.58 10.19
CA ARG A 93 2.42 14.66 10.47
C ARG A 93 1.33 14.68 9.39
N TRP A 94 1.22 15.78 8.65
CA TRP A 94 0.24 15.98 7.59
C TRP A 94 0.69 15.43 6.23
N LEU A 95 1.99 15.21 6.00
CA LEU A 95 2.54 14.95 4.67
C LEU A 95 2.08 13.60 4.09
N LEU A 96 2.13 12.53 4.90
CA LEU A 96 1.64 11.21 4.50
C LEU A 96 0.10 11.16 4.34
N PRO A 97 -0.70 11.69 5.28
CA PRO A 97 -2.15 11.78 5.07
C PRO A 97 -2.56 12.62 3.85
N ALA A 98 -1.89 13.75 3.60
CA ALA A 98 -2.18 14.61 2.46
C ALA A 98 -1.82 13.94 1.13
N SER A 99 -0.66 13.30 1.04
CA SER A 99 -0.27 12.52 -0.16
C SER A 99 -1.18 11.32 -0.41
N PHE A 100 -1.66 10.67 0.66
CA PHE A 100 -2.67 9.61 0.54
C PHE A 100 -4.00 10.15 0.01
N ALA A 101 -4.49 11.28 0.55
CA ALA A 101 -5.70 11.91 0.02
C ALA A 101 -5.55 12.31 -1.46
N ALA A 102 -4.39 12.86 -1.83
CA ALA A 102 -4.06 13.17 -3.21
C ALA A 102 -4.04 11.93 -4.10
N SER A 103 -3.57 10.78 -3.61
CA SER A 103 -3.58 9.51 -4.37
C SER A 103 -4.99 9.07 -4.73
N LEU A 104 -5.96 9.26 -3.82
CA LEU A 104 -7.36 8.93 -4.06
C LEU A 104 -7.99 9.89 -5.07
N ILE A 105 -7.64 11.17 -5.01
CA ILE A 105 -8.07 12.16 -6.00
C ILE A 105 -7.53 11.81 -7.38
N ILE A 106 -6.24 11.45 -7.49
CA ILE A 106 -5.64 10.99 -8.75
C ILE A 106 -6.37 9.76 -9.27
N ARG A 107 -6.70 8.79 -8.42
CA ARG A 107 -7.45 7.59 -8.82
C ARG A 107 -8.81 7.90 -9.41
N LEU A 108 -9.50 8.93 -8.89
CA LEU A 108 -10.76 9.43 -9.41
C LEU A 108 -10.56 10.18 -10.74
N ALA A 109 -9.50 10.98 -10.85
CA ALA A 109 -9.19 11.74 -12.07
C ALA A 109 -8.85 10.83 -13.27
N ILE A 110 -8.18 9.70 -13.03
CA ILE A 110 -7.89 8.71 -14.07
C ILE A 110 -9.02 7.68 -14.25
N TRP A 111 -10.15 7.84 -13.56
CA TRP A 111 -11.25 6.89 -13.63
C TRP A 111 -11.81 6.81 -15.06
N GLY A 112 -12.00 5.58 -15.57
CA GLY A 112 -12.48 5.37 -16.93
C GLY A 112 -11.45 5.66 -18.03
N GLY A 113 -10.23 6.07 -17.68
CA GLY A 113 -9.13 6.24 -18.64
C GLY A 113 -8.70 4.92 -19.29
N GLU A 114 -8.07 5.03 -20.46
CA GLU A 114 -7.57 3.89 -21.21
C GLU A 114 -6.38 3.23 -20.49
N ARG A 115 -6.61 2.01 -20.00
CA ARG A 115 -5.59 1.19 -19.34
C ARG A 115 -4.54 0.70 -20.33
N ASN A 116 -3.35 0.35 -19.83
CA ASN A 116 -2.20 -0.06 -20.66
C ASN A 116 -1.63 1.05 -21.54
N THR A 117 -1.94 2.31 -21.23
CA THR A 117 -1.27 3.47 -21.82
C THR A 117 -0.23 3.99 -20.84
N MET A 118 0.92 4.45 -21.35
CA MET A 118 1.99 5.01 -20.51
C MET A 118 1.48 6.10 -19.55
N PRO A 119 0.68 7.10 -19.99
CA PRO A 119 0.18 8.14 -19.09
C PRO A 119 -0.68 7.56 -17.95
N TYR A 120 -1.60 6.64 -18.26
CA TYR A 120 -2.47 6.03 -17.24
C TYR A 120 -1.65 5.30 -16.17
N GLU A 121 -0.72 4.44 -16.58
CA GLU A 121 0.09 3.64 -15.66
C GLU A 121 1.02 4.51 -14.81
N LEU A 122 1.57 5.58 -15.38
CA LEU A 122 2.38 6.55 -14.64
C LEU A 122 1.54 7.25 -13.57
N TYR A 123 0.39 7.82 -13.92
CA TYR A 123 -0.50 8.46 -12.94
C TYR A 123 -1.00 7.48 -11.87
N TYR A 124 -1.21 6.22 -12.25
CA TYR A 124 -1.58 5.16 -11.32
C TYR A 124 -0.47 4.86 -10.31
N GLN A 125 0.79 4.83 -10.73
CA GLN A 125 1.94 4.47 -9.87
C GLN A 125 2.53 5.64 -9.08
N LEU A 126 2.42 6.87 -9.60
CA LEU A 126 3.02 8.08 -9.02
C LEU A 126 2.78 8.24 -7.52
N PRO A 127 1.58 7.98 -6.97
CA PRO A 127 1.36 8.18 -5.54
C PRO A 127 2.13 7.20 -4.64
N PHE A 128 2.40 5.99 -5.12
CA PHE A 128 3.18 5.00 -4.37
C PHE A 128 4.66 5.38 -4.34
N VAL A 129 5.18 5.84 -5.49
CA VAL A 129 6.53 6.40 -5.60
C VAL A 129 6.68 7.62 -4.70
N THR A 130 5.68 8.50 -4.68
CA THR A 130 5.67 9.70 -3.83
C THR A 130 5.72 9.33 -2.35
N ALA A 131 4.93 8.33 -1.91
CA ALA A 131 4.96 7.87 -0.53
C ALA A 131 6.35 7.39 -0.09
N LEU A 132 7.03 6.60 -0.93
CA LEU A 132 8.39 6.13 -0.66
C LEU A 132 9.42 7.26 -0.73
N ALA A 133 9.29 8.18 -1.68
CA ALA A 133 10.16 9.36 -1.75
C ALA A 133 10.04 10.22 -0.48
N ILE A 134 8.84 10.38 0.06
CA ILE A 134 8.59 11.10 1.32
C ILE A 134 9.36 10.46 2.49
N SER A 135 9.49 9.13 2.55
CA SER A 135 10.24 8.48 3.63
C SER A 135 11.74 8.76 3.58
N GLU A 136 12.27 9.07 2.40
CA GLU A 136 13.68 9.43 2.17
C GLU A 136 13.94 10.94 2.31
N SER A 137 12.93 11.78 2.06
CA SER A 137 13.13 13.20 1.79
C SER A 137 13.27 14.12 3.01
N VAL A 138 13.78 13.68 4.17
CA VAL A 138 13.93 14.58 5.34
C VAL A 138 15.33 14.60 5.97
N ARG A 139 15.79 15.85 6.18
CA ARG A 139 17.07 16.31 6.73
C ARG A 139 17.50 15.57 7.99
N GLU A 140 18.81 15.37 8.10
CA GLU A 140 19.46 15.04 9.37
C GLU A 140 19.18 16.19 10.35
N VAL A 141 18.72 15.83 11.55
CA VAL A 141 18.56 16.76 12.69
C VAL A 141 19.90 16.93 13.35
#